data_AF-E1NT43-F1
#
_entry.id   AF-E1NT43-F1
#
_cell.length_a   1.000
_cell.length_b   1.000
_cell.length_c   1.000
_cell.angle_alpha   90.00
_cell.angle_beta   90.00
_cell.angle_gamma   90.00
#
_symmetry.space_group_name_H-M   'P 1'
#
loop_
_entity.id
_entity.type
_entity.pdbx_description
1 polymer ?
#
loop_
_entity_poly.entity_id
_entity_poly.type
_entity_poly.pdbx_seq_one_letter_code
_entity_poly.pdbx_strand_id
1 'polypeptide(L)'
;MDEVKAKNLVEVACNAERYSEVAPKVEQAMTSFTRSVVADTMKKNVELHYKLGLSPKIVRKLGRGSSKKRSTSGADCEFCTERVGTFPYNKDNINKGIFSRHAHCTCTLEYFPGNGKKQNSWSKRWEKVGEDDKIEERKLISEAKTENAMFPKELAGAKRGNLMTFEEADSNRPNPKFRDDYMYRINCQTCVVAYEARRRGYDVEAKGNFSGSISQMLSRATNKAWIDPNTGKYPEYIAPGYFSNINTPSRYMKYLEATLKENTRYTMHFGWKGRGNSGHIIHVFKKNGVVTLYDPQIGQTTNKVKEYLEDVKMTTTSRGIKYTIAPRLLEVQNYEFNIEVVNQILKKAGE
;
A
#
# COMPACT_ATOMS: atom_id res chain seq x y z
N MET A 1 24.21 38.32 -20.35
CA MET A 1 23.27 39.44 -20.22
C MET A 1 23.94 40.60 -20.93
N ASP A 2 23.20 41.34 -21.75
CA ASP A 2 23.75 42.55 -22.37
C ASP A 2 24.15 43.52 -21.24
N GLU A 3 25.38 44.06 -21.25
CA GLU A 3 25.89 44.89 -20.14
C GLU A 3 24.97 46.08 -19.85
N VAL A 4 24.34 46.62 -20.90
CA VAL A 4 23.36 47.70 -20.83
C VAL A 4 22.13 47.29 -20.02
N LYS A 5 21.62 46.06 -20.21
CA LYS A 5 20.45 45.56 -19.46
C LYS A 5 20.77 45.32 -17.99
N ALA A 6 21.99 44.86 -17.71
CA ALA A 6 22.46 44.68 -16.33
C ALA A 6 22.56 46.03 -15.60
N LYS A 7 23.18 47.02 -16.23
CA LYS A 7 23.32 48.38 -15.69
C LYS A 7 21.95 49.04 -15.44
N ASN A 8 21.03 48.96 -16.41
CA ASN A 8 19.68 49.50 -16.24
C ASN A 8 18.91 48.84 -15.09
N LEU A 9 19.11 47.53 -14.85
CA LEU A 9 18.48 46.83 -13.73
C LEU A 9 19.04 47.28 -12.37
N VAL A 10 20.35 47.49 -12.29
CA VAL A 10 21.01 48.01 -11.10
C VAL A 10 20.57 49.44 -10.81
N GLU A 11 20.46 50.28 -11.83
CA GLU A 11 20.01 51.66 -11.70
C GLU A 11 18.54 51.75 -11.24
N VAL A 12 17.66 50.91 -11.78
CA VAL A 12 16.26 50.79 -11.33
C VAL A 12 16.15 50.29 -9.89
N ALA A 13 17.08 49.43 -9.44
CA ALA A 13 17.14 48.97 -8.06
C ALA A 13 17.65 50.04 -7.10
N CYS A 14 18.66 50.83 -7.51
CA CYS A 14 19.25 51.88 -6.69
C CYS A 14 18.36 53.13 -6.56
N ASN A 15 17.54 53.43 -7.57
CA ASN A 15 16.69 54.63 -7.60
C ASN A 15 15.29 54.42 -7.00
N ALA A 16 15.03 53.28 -6.35
CA ALA A 16 13.71 52.95 -5.84
C ALA A 16 13.57 53.28 -4.35
N GLU A 17 12.50 54.00 -4.00
CA GLU A 17 12.24 54.42 -2.61
C GLU A 17 11.90 53.25 -1.68
N ARG A 18 11.31 52.17 -2.20
CA ARG A 18 10.89 50.99 -1.42
C ARG A 18 11.29 49.68 -2.09
N TYR A 19 12.02 48.85 -1.35
CA TYR A 19 12.47 47.52 -1.81
C TYR A 19 11.33 46.61 -2.29
N SER A 20 10.18 46.66 -1.61
CA SER A 20 9.00 45.84 -1.93
C SER A 20 8.43 46.06 -3.33
N GLU A 21 8.69 47.22 -3.95
CA GLU A 21 8.15 47.56 -5.26
C GLU A 21 9.07 47.14 -6.42
N VAL A 22 10.36 46.94 -6.13
CA VAL A 22 11.38 46.64 -7.13
C VAL A 22 11.88 45.22 -7.07
N ALA A 23 11.91 44.59 -5.89
CA ALA A 23 12.30 43.18 -5.75
C ALA A 23 11.57 42.23 -6.72
N PRO A 24 10.22 42.32 -6.90
CA PRO A 24 9.52 41.43 -7.84
C PRO A 24 9.91 41.66 -9.30
N LYS A 25 10.21 42.91 -9.68
CA LYS A 25 10.62 43.28 -11.06
C LYS A 25 12.02 42.75 -11.36
N VAL A 26 12.93 42.87 -10.39
CA VAL A 26 14.32 42.38 -10.50
C VAL A 26 14.35 40.85 -10.56
N GLU A 27 13.66 40.17 -9.64
CA GLU A 27 13.57 38.70 -9.60
C GLU A 27 13.03 38.15 -10.93
N GLN A 28 12.00 38.79 -11.46
CA GLN A 28 11.39 38.41 -12.73
C GLN A 28 12.31 38.62 -13.93
N ALA A 29 13.06 39.71 -13.96
CA ALA A 29 14.03 39.96 -15.03
C ALA A 29 15.20 38.96 -14.98
N MET A 30 15.71 38.65 -13.78
CA MET A 30 16.74 37.63 -13.57
C MET A 30 16.25 36.23 -13.94
N THR A 31 15.02 35.88 -13.56
CA THR A 31 14.39 34.61 -13.94
C THR A 31 14.25 34.50 -15.46
N SER A 32 13.79 35.55 -16.13
CA SER A 32 13.64 35.58 -17.58
C SER A 32 14.99 35.47 -18.30
N PHE A 33 16.02 36.16 -17.80
CA PHE A 33 17.37 36.07 -18.33
C PHE A 33 17.95 34.66 -18.20
N THR A 34 17.85 34.06 -17.01
CA THR A 34 18.36 32.70 -16.75
C THR A 34 17.68 31.68 -17.66
N ARG A 35 16.35 31.81 -17.87
CA ARG A 35 15.59 30.98 -18.81
C ARG A 35 16.05 31.13 -20.27
N SER A 36 16.46 32.32 -20.69
CA SER A 36 17.02 32.56 -22.03
C SER A 36 18.34 31.84 -22.23
N VAL A 37 19.25 31.92 -21.25
CA VAL A 37 20.57 31.26 -21.32
C VAL A 37 20.44 29.74 -21.44
N VAL A 38 19.49 29.14 -20.72
CA VAL A 38 19.20 27.71 -20.80
C VAL A 38 18.68 27.34 -22.21
N ALA A 39 17.82 28.16 -22.80
CA ALA A 39 17.33 27.96 -24.17
C ALA A 39 18.46 28.04 -25.22
N ASP A 40 19.37 29.00 -25.08
CA ASP A 40 20.53 29.14 -25.97
C ASP A 40 21.49 27.95 -25.84
N THR A 41 21.68 27.45 -24.62
CA THR A 41 22.50 26.26 -24.36
C THR A 41 21.86 25.01 -24.97
N MET A 42 20.54 24.84 -24.84
CA MET A 42 19.82 23.76 -25.50
C MET A 42 19.98 23.83 -27.02
N LYS A 43 19.87 25.02 -27.63
CA LYS A 43 20.05 25.20 -29.06
C LYS A 43 21.42 24.71 -29.53
N LYS A 44 22.50 25.07 -28.81
CA LYS A 44 23.87 24.60 -29.11
C LYS A 44 23.99 23.08 -28.99
N ASN A 45 23.41 22.49 -27.95
CA ASN A 45 23.44 21.05 -27.76
C ASN A 45 22.70 20.32 -28.88
N VAL A 46 21.53 20.81 -29.30
CA VAL A 46 20.79 20.16 -30.38
C VAL A 46 21.56 20.23 -31.70
N GLU A 47 22.19 21.36 -31.99
CA GLU A 47 23.04 21.51 -33.18
C GLU A 47 24.25 20.56 -33.16
N LEU A 48 24.91 20.42 -32.00
CA LEU A 48 26.01 19.49 -31.82
C LEU A 48 25.56 18.04 -32.05
N HIS A 49 24.45 17.62 -31.43
CA HIS A 49 23.96 16.25 -31.55
C HIS A 49 23.50 15.91 -32.98
N TYR A 50 22.94 16.88 -33.72
CA TYR A 50 22.67 16.72 -35.14
C TYR A 50 23.95 16.56 -35.98
N LYS A 51 24.99 17.36 -35.71
CA LYS A 51 26.31 17.23 -36.36
C LYS A 51 26.96 15.86 -36.10
N LEU A 52 26.64 15.24 -34.96
CA LEU A 52 27.09 13.90 -34.59
C LEU A 52 26.25 12.77 -35.21
N GLY A 53 25.31 13.10 -36.13
CA GLY A 53 24.51 12.12 -36.87
C GLY A 53 23.29 11.58 -36.13
N LEU A 54 22.91 12.17 -34.99
CA LEU A 54 21.69 11.80 -34.28
C LEU A 54 20.47 12.54 -34.87
N SER A 55 19.27 12.02 -34.63
CA SER A 55 17.99 12.63 -35.02
C SER A 55 17.28 13.26 -33.81
N PRO A 56 17.73 14.42 -33.29
CA PRO A 56 17.14 14.99 -32.10
C PRO A 56 15.72 15.52 -32.35
N LYS A 57 14.91 15.51 -31.29
CA LYS A 57 13.52 15.99 -31.28
C LYS A 57 13.32 16.97 -30.13
N ILE A 58 12.64 18.08 -30.41
CA ILE A 58 12.33 19.12 -29.43
C ILE A 58 10.82 19.18 -29.26
N VAL A 59 10.35 19.14 -28.01
CA VAL A 59 8.92 19.27 -27.69
C VAL A 59 8.73 20.53 -26.86
N ARG A 60 7.91 21.47 -27.34
CA ARG A 60 7.51 22.67 -26.59
C ARG A 60 6.12 22.47 -26.02
N LYS A 61 5.97 22.60 -24.70
CA LYS A 61 4.68 22.51 -23.99
C LYS A 61 4.30 23.86 -23.39
N LEU A 62 3.01 24.16 -23.35
CA LEU A 62 2.47 25.36 -22.73
C LEU A 62 2.69 25.32 -21.21
N GLY A 63 3.07 26.47 -20.65
CA GLY A 63 3.17 26.67 -19.21
C GLY A 63 1.90 27.31 -18.66
N ARG A 64 1.52 26.96 -17.42
CA ARG A 64 0.39 27.60 -16.74
C ARG A 64 0.66 29.10 -16.56
N GLY A 65 -0.36 29.94 -16.78
CA GLY A 65 -0.30 31.38 -16.52
C GLY A 65 0.48 32.21 -17.54
N SER A 66 0.50 31.85 -18.83
CA SER A 66 1.04 32.69 -19.93
C SER A 66 0.19 33.95 -20.21
N SER A 67 -0.70 34.29 -19.28
CA SER A 67 -1.74 35.31 -19.33
C SER A 67 -1.16 36.71 -19.11
N LYS A 68 -0.46 37.27 -20.10
CA LYS A 68 -0.42 38.74 -20.23
C LYS A 68 -1.51 39.16 -21.21
N LYS A 69 -2.57 39.75 -20.64
CA LYS A 69 -3.73 40.38 -21.31
C LYS A 69 -3.32 41.02 -22.63
N ARG A 70 -3.62 40.34 -23.73
CA ARG A 70 -3.92 40.97 -25.02
C ARG A 70 -5.07 40.29 -25.76
N SER A 71 -5.79 39.37 -25.10
CA SER A 71 -7.08 38.86 -25.55
C SER A 71 -8.05 38.85 -24.37
N THR A 72 -9.27 39.29 -24.61
CA THR A 72 -10.32 39.55 -23.62
C THR A 72 -11.03 38.27 -23.13
N SER A 73 -10.39 37.11 -23.24
CA SER A 73 -11.04 35.80 -23.07
C SER A 73 -10.11 34.71 -22.56
N GLY A 74 -9.41 34.92 -21.45
CA GLY A 74 -8.85 33.83 -20.61
C GLY A 74 -7.97 32.75 -21.27
N ALA A 75 -7.48 32.97 -22.50
CA ALA A 75 -6.81 31.97 -23.32
C ALA A 75 -5.30 32.20 -23.40
N ASP A 76 -4.57 31.10 -23.59
CA ASP A 76 -3.12 31.02 -23.70
C ASP A 76 -2.53 32.05 -24.67
N CYS A 77 -1.33 32.56 -24.35
CA CYS A 77 -0.62 33.54 -25.18
C CYS A 77 -0.48 33.06 -26.63
N GLU A 78 -1.05 33.81 -27.59
CA GLU A 78 -1.06 33.49 -29.02
C GLU A 78 0.35 33.19 -29.57
N PHE A 79 1.34 34.01 -29.18
CA PHE A 79 2.75 33.78 -29.50
C PHE A 79 3.28 32.41 -29.03
N CYS A 80 2.84 31.94 -27.87
CA CYS A 80 3.24 30.63 -27.34
C CYS A 80 2.47 29.49 -27.99
N THR A 81 1.17 29.65 -28.22
CA THR A 81 0.31 28.64 -28.83
C THR A 81 0.76 28.30 -30.25
N GLU A 82 1.15 29.29 -31.06
CA GLU A 82 1.71 29.10 -32.41
C GLU A 82 3.02 28.28 -32.44
N ARG A 83 3.76 28.24 -31.32
CA ARG A 83 5.10 27.64 -31.24
C ARG A 83 5.11 26.32 -30.48
N VAL A 84 3.95 25.88 -29.98
CA VAL A 84 3.78 24.61 -29.29
C VAL A 84 3.71 23.49 -30.31
N GLY A 85 4.38 22.39 -30.01
CA GLY A 85 4.47 21.31 -30.94
C GLY A 85 5.70 20.47 -30.75
N THR A 86 5.79 19.48 -31.61
CA THR A 86 6.85 18.51 -31.63
C THR A 86 7.64 18.68 -32.91
N PHE A 87 8.89 19.09 -32.79
CA PHE A 87 9.73 19.49 -33.91
C PHE A 87 10.87 18.48 -34.08
N PRO A 88 10.92 17.73 -35.21
CA PRO A 88 12.11 17.00 -35.58
C PRO A 88 13.21 18.01 -35.93
N TYR A 89 14.42 17.79 -35.45
CA TYR A 89 15.52 18.70 -35.75
C TYR A 89 16.01 18.47 -37.18
N ASN A 90 15.62 19.36 -38.08
CA ASN A 90 16.21 19.51 -39.40
C ASN A 90 16.71 20.97 -39.54
N LYS A 91 17.94 21.13 -40.04
CA LYS A 91 18.61 22.42 -40.24
C LYS A 91 17.78 23.39 -41.09
N ASP A 92 16.93 22.87 -41.96
CA ASP A 92 16.06 23.64 -42.85
C ASP A 92 14.70 24.03 -42.23
N ASN A 93 14.23 23.30 -41.21
CA ASN A 93 12.89 23.47 -40.62
C ASN A 93 12.86 24.10 -39.22
N ILE A 94 14.01 24.29 -38.57
CA ILE A 94 14.02 25.00 -37.29
C ILE A 94 14.07 26.50 -37.56
N ASN A 95 12.87 27.05 -37.68
CA ASN A 95 12.69 28.48 -37.51
C ASN A 95 13.28 28.87 -36.15
N LYS A 96 14.26 29.79 -36.17
CA LYS A 96 14.96 30.32 -34.97
C LYS A 96 13.96 30.75 -33.86
N GLY A 97 12.72 31.05 -34.25
CA GLY A 97 11.60 31.37 -33.37
C GLY A 97 11.13 30.29 -32.37
N ILE A 98 11.48 29.00 -32.52
CA ILE A 98 11.03 27.93 -31.61
C ILE A 98 11.61 28.09 -30.19
N PHE A 99 12.85 28.58 -30.10
CA PHE A 99 13.53 28.86 -28.83
C PHE A 99 13.19 30.26 -28.28
N SER A 100 12.55 31.11 -29.08
CA SER A 100 12.18 32.47 -28.68
C SER A 100 11.11 32.46 -27.59
N ARG A 101 11.33 33.31 -26.59
CA ARG A 101 10.46 33.52 -25.45
C ARG A 101 10.12 35.00 -25.36
N HIS A 102 8.86 35.30 -25.04
CA HIS A 102 8.47 36.65 -24.63
C HIS A 102 8.83 36.87 -23.16
N ALA A 103 8.80 38.13 -22.72
CA ALA A 103 8.90 38.46 -21.31
C ALA A 103 7.77 37.75 -20.53
N HIS A 104 8.12 37.07 -19.41
CA HIS A 104 7.18 36.35 -18.53
C HIS A 104 6.71 34.97 -19.03
N CYS A 105 7.38 34.37 -20.01
CA CYS A 105 7.02 33.04 -20.55
C CYS A 105 7.29 31.90 -19.55
N THR A 106 6.27 31.07 -19.27
CA THR A 106 6.33 29.87 -18.41
C THR A 106 6.40 28.54 -19.18
N CYS A 107 6.44 28.57 -20.51
CA CYS A 107 6.45 27.36 -21.35
C CYS A 107 7.70 26.49 -21.13
N THR A 108 7.56 25.18 -21.24
CA THR A 108 8.65 24.21 -21.07
C THR A 108 9.13 23.67 -22.42
N LEU A 109 10.43 23.39 -22.51
CA LEU A 109 11.07 22.78 -23.68
C LEU A 109 11.69 21.46 -23.23
N GLU A 110 11.35 20.37 -23.89
CA GLU A 110 11.91 19.04 -23.63
C GLU A 110 12.80 18.62 -24.81
N TYR A 111 13.96 18.06 -24.50
CA TYR A 111 14.97 17.67 -25.47
C TYR A 111 15.16 16.14 -25.50
N PHE A 112 15.06 15.58 -26.70
CA PHE A 112 15.24 14.15 -26.96
C PHE A 112 16.41 13.94 -27.94
N PRO A 113 17.60 13.48 -27.49
CA PRO A 113 18.76 13.22 -28.34
C PRO A 113 18.66 12.00 -29.27
N GLY A 114 17.59 11.21 -29.22
CA GLY A 114 17.42 10.03 -30.09
C GLY A 114 18.07 8.73 -29.59
N ASN A 115 18.59 8.70 -28.36
CA ASN A 115 19.23 7.52 -27.75
C ASN A 115 18.36 6.84 -26.65
N GLY A 116 17.04 7.04 -26.70
CA GLY A 116 16.11 6.48 -25.70
C GLY A 116 16.14 7.16 -24.32
N LYS A 117 16.88 8.27 -24.16
CA LYS A 117 16.88 9.10 -22.95
C LYS A 117 16.22 10.45 -23.24
N LYS A 118 15.47 11.00 -22.28
CA LYS A 118 14.94 12.37 -22.29
C LYS A 118 15.66 13.19 -21.22
N GLN A 119 16.05 14.42 -21.54
CA GLN A 119 16.59 15.34 -20.55
C GLN A 119 15.57 16.43 -20.28
N ASN A 120 15.16 16.54 -19.02
CA ASN A 120 14.32 17.64 -18.59
C ASN A 120 15.17 18.93 -18.50
N SER A 121 14.80 19.95 -19.26
CA SER A 121 15.56 21.22 -19.34
C SER A 121 15.56 22.03 -18.04
N TRP A 122 14.62 21.77 -17.13
CA TRP A 122 14.46 22.45 -15.85
C TRP A 122 15.27 21.76 -14.74
N SER A 123 15.19 20.43 -14.62
CA SER A 123 15.88 19.68 -13.57
C SER A 123 17.28 19.19 -13.96
N LYS A 124 17.62 19.27 -15.27
CA LYS A 124 18.82 18.67 -15.89
C LYS A 124 18.97 17.15 -15.70
N ARG A 125 17.95 16.48 -15.13
CA ARG A 125 17.95 15.03 -14.91
C ARG A 125 17.68 14.28 -16.22
N TRP A 126 18.36 13.15 -16.36
CA TRP A 126 18.21 12.22 -17.48
C TRP A 126 17.26 11.09 -17.07
N GLU A 127 16.20 10.87 -17.84
CA GLU A 127 15.24 9.79 -17.63
C GLU A 127 15.21 8.89 -18.87
N LYS A 128 15.07 7.57 -18.71
CA LYS A 128 14.90 6.65 -19.85
C LYS A 128 13.42 6.65 -20.28
N VAL A 129 13.18 6.62 -21.58
CA VAL A 129 11.82 6.54 -22.15
C VAL A 129 11.29 5.11 -21.94
N GLY A 130 10.10 4.96 -21.32
CA GLY A 130 9.45 3.67 -21.04
C GLY A 130 9.85 2.98 -19.72
N GLU A 131 10.52 3.69 -18.81
CA GLU A 131 10.82 3.18 -17.46
C GLU A 131 9.58 3.22 -16.54
N ASP A 132 8.72 4.22 -16.73
CA ASP A 132 7.45 4.35 -16.00
C ASP A 132 6.50 3.17 -16.31
N ASP A 133 6.36 2.80 -17.59
CA ASP A 133 5.53 1.67 -18.03
C ASP A 133 6.02 0.34 -17.44
N LYS A 134 7.34 0.14 -17.36
CA LYS A 134 7.96 -1.05 -16.76
C LYS A 134 7.81 -1.09 -15.24
N ILE A 135 7.73 0.07 -14.57
CA ILE A 135 7.45 0.15 -13.13
C ILE A 135 6.00 -0.21 -12.88
N GLU A 136 5.07 0.28 -13.70
CA GLU A 136 3.65 -0.01 -13.60
C GLU A 136 3.34 -1.49 -13.89
N GLU A 137 3.96 -2.06 -14.92
CA GLU A 137 3.87 -3.50 -15.24
C GLU A 137 4.41 -4.38 -14.10
N ARG A 138 5.53 -3.99 -13.46
CA ARG A 138 6.06 -4.71 -12.28
C ARG A 138 5.14 -4.65 -11.07
N LYS A 139 4.43 -3.52 -10.86
CA LYS A 139 3.44 -3.41 -9.78
C LYS A 139 2.29 -4.39 -10.02
N LEU A 140 1.74 -4.42 -11.22
CA LEU A 140 0.66 -5.34 -11.60
C LEU A 140 1.07 -6.81 -11.42
N ILE A 141 2.30 -7.18 -11.81
CA ILE A 141 2.83 -8.54 -11.60
C ILE A 141 2.97 -8.85 -10.10
N SER A 142 3.45 -7.89 -9.29
CA SER A 142 3.58 -8.08 -7.84
C SER A 142 2.22 -8.20 -7.14
N GLU A 143 1.22 -7.43 -7.56
CA GLU A 143 -0.15 -7.49 -7.07
C GLU A 143 -0.80 -8.83 -7.45
N ALA A 144 -0.67 -9.26 -8.71
CA ALA A 144 -1.19 -10.56 -9.17
C ALA A 144 -0.50 -11.75 -8.50
N LYS A 145 0.80 -11.65 -8.19
CA LYS A 145 1.52 -12.68 -7.42
C LYS A 145 1.00 -12.75 -5.98
N THR A 146 0.77 -11.60 -5.36
CA THR A 146 0.23 -11.49 -4.00
C THR A 146 -1.19 -12.04 -3.92
N GLU A 147 -2.03 -11.75 -4.93
CA GLU A 147 -3.39 -12.28 -5.02
C GLU A 147 -3.39 -13.81 -5.18
N ASN A 148 -2.54 -14.36 -6.06
CA ASN A 148 -2.42 -15.82 -6.22
C ASN A 148 -1.88 -16.52 -4.96
N ALA A 149 -1.02 -15.86 -4.18
CA ALA A 149 -0.48 -16.45 -2.95
C ALA A 149 -1.47 -16.36 -1.77
N MET A 150 -2.25 -15.28 -1.70
CA MET A 150 -3.36 -15.16 -0.74
C MET A 150 -4.50 -16.13 -1.07
N PHE A 151 -4.66 -16.45 -2.35
CA PHE A 151 -5.68 -17.33 -2.86
C PHE A 151 -5.12 -18.40 -3.82
N PRO A 152 -4.44 -19.42 -3.29
CA PRO A 152 -3.91 -20.52 -4.10
C PRO A 152 -5.01 -21.22 -4.92
N LYS A 153 -4.66 -21.79 -6.07
CA LYS A 153 -5.64 -22.52 -6.90
C LYS A 153 -6.26 -23.72 -6.18
N GLU A 154 -5.47 -24.34 -5.30
CA GLU A 154 -5.85 -25.51 -4.53
C GLU A 154 -5.30 -25.40 -3.11
N LEU A 155 -6.08 -25.86 -2.13
CA LEU A 155 -5.69 -25.93 -0.73
C LEU A 155 -6.18 -27.26 -0.15
N ALA A 156 -5.26 -28.07 0.37
CA ALA A 156 -5.53 -29.36 0.99
C ALA A 156 -6.41 -30.30 0.14
N GLY A 157 -6.18 -30.36 -1.18
CA GLY A 157 -6.97 -31.19 -2.11
C GLY A 157 -8.25 -30.52 -2.63
N ALA A 158 -8.63 -29.35 -2.12
CA ALA A 158 -9.82 -28.61 -2.55
C ALA A 158 -9.45 -27.49 -3.51
N LYS A 159 -10.09 -27.47 -4.69
CA LYS A 159 -9.99 -26.36 -5.63
C LYS A 159 -10.71 -25.13 -5.08
N ARG A 160 -10.21 -23.94 -5.38
CA ARG A 160 -10.87 -22.69 -5.02
C ARG A 160 -12.19 -22.53 -5.78
N GLY A 161 -13.27 -22.32 -5.06
CA GLY A 161 -14.57 -21.88 -5.57
C GLY A 161 -14.82 -20.39 -5.32
N ASN A 162 -16.10 -20.02 -5.31
CA ASN A 162 -16.52 -18.66 -4.97
C ASN A 162 -16.27 -18.35 -3.48
N LEU A 163 -16.10 -17.07 -3.15
CA LEU A 163 -16.04 -16.63 -1.76
C LEU A 163 -17.32 -17.05 -1.04
N MET A 164 -17.17 -17.65 0.14
CA MET A 164 -18.30 -18.09 0.94
C MET A 164 -18.76 -16.98 1.89
N THR A 165 -20.08 -16.89 2.07
CA THR A 165 -20.67 -16.10 3.15
C THR A 165 -20.27 -16.66 4.53
N PHE A 166 -20.67 -15.97 5.59
CA PHE A 166 -20.49 -16.49 6.94
C PHE A 166 -21.19 -17.85 7.07
N GLU A 167 -22.44 -17.93 6.63
CA GLU A 167 -23.33 -19.09 6.75
C GLU A 167 -22.95 -20.26 5.82
N GLU A 168 -22.35 -19.98 4.67
CA GLU A 168 -21.83 -21.04 3.79
C GLU A 168 -20.54 -21.66 4.34
N ALA A 169 -19.72 -20.85 5.00
CA ALA A 169 -18.48 -21.28 5.63
C ALA A 169 -18.71 -21.91 7.01
N ASP A 170 -19.67 -21.40 7.78
CA ASP A 170 -20.06 -21.85 9.11
C ASP A 170 -21.41 -22.59 9.07
N SER A 171 -21.39 -23.86 9.43
CA SER A 171 -22.57 -24.73 9.63
C SER A 171 -22.08 -26.02 10.28
N ASN A 172 -21.21 -25.89 11.29
CA ASN A 172 -20.33 -26.97 11.79
C ASN A 172 -19.36 -27.56 10.75
N ARG A 173 -19.33 -27.01 9.52
CA ARG A 173 -18.48 -27.45 8.41
C ARG A 173 -16.97 -27.30 8.65
N PRO A 174 -16.47 -26.33 9.44
CA PRO A 174 -15.05 -26.30 9.76
C PRO A 174 -14.59 -27.51 10.59
N ASN A 175 -15.48 -28.11 11.39
CA ASN A 175 -15.16 -29.22 12.30
C ASN A 175 -16.34 -30.20 12.45
N PRO A 176 -16.76 -30.90 11.38
CA PRO A 176 -17.96 -31.73 11.41
C PRO A 176 -17.85 -32.90 12.38
N LYS A 177 -16.62 -33.35 12.64
CA LYS A 177 -16.29 -34.49 13.51
C LYS A 177 -16.06 -34.12 14.97
N PHE A 178 -16.44 -32.92 15.41
CA PHE A 178 -16.28 -32.46 16.81
C PHE A 178 -16.80 -33.46 17.84
N ARG A 179 -17.92 -34.12 17.55
CA ARG A 179 -18.56 -35.07 18.46
C ARG A 179 -17.94 -36.46 18.39
N ASP A 180 -17.30 -36.80 17.28
CA ASP A 180 -16.87 -38.16 16.95
C ASP A 180 -15.66 -38.62 17.79
N ASP A 181 -14.65 -37.76 17.94
CA ASP A 181 -13.42 -38.11 18.65
C ASP A 181 -12.84 -36.92 19.44
N TYR A 182 -12.13 -37.22 20.54
CA TYR A 182 -11.42 -36.24 21.35
C TYR A 182 -10.44 -35.38 20.55
N MET A 183 -9.78 -35.93 19.53
CA MET A 183 -8.83 -35.19 18.69
C MET A 183 -9.47 -33.98 17.99
N TYR A 184 -10.78 -34.02 17.72
CA TYR A 184 -11.56 -32.91 17.14
C TYR A 184 -12.11 -31.95 18.20
N ARG A 185 -11.93 -32.23 19.49
CA ARG A 185 -12.25 -31.34 20.60
C ARG A 185 -11.04 -30.51 21.04
N ILE A 186 -9.85 -30.86 20.55
CA ILE A 186 -8.58 -30.17 20.86
C ILE A 186 -7.87 -29.61 19.61
N ASN A 187 -8.62 -29.35 18.53
CA ASN A 187 -8.12 -28.85 17.24
C ASN A 187 -8.58 -27.41 16.90
N CYS A 188 -8.91 -26.58 17.89
CA CYS A 188 -9.41 -25.22 17.67
C CYS A 188 -8.48 -24.37 16.78
N GLN A 189 -7.17 -24.54 16.91
CA GLN A 189 -6.12 -23.94 16.06
C GLN A 189 -6.26 -24.30 14.58
N THR A 190 -6.79 -25.48 14.27
CA THR A 190 -7.05 -25.92 12.91
C THR A 190 -8.40 -25.43 12.43
N CYS A 191 -9.42 -25.42 13.30
CA CYS A 191 -10.78 -24.98 12.97
C CYS A 191 -10.83 -23.52 12.53
N VAL A 192 -10.04 -22.63 13.17
CA VAL A 192 -9.98 -21.21 12.77
C VAL A 192 -9.36 -21.00 11.39
N VAL A 193 -8.42 -21.87 10.99
CA VAL A 193 -7.80 -21.85 9.66
C VAL A 193 -8.77 -22.43 8.63
N ALA A 194 -9.44 -23.54 8.96
CA ALA A 194 -10.46 -24.16 8.11
C ALA A 194 -11.57 -23.16 7.78
N TYR A 195 -12.11 -22.46 8.79
CA TYR A 195 -13.13 -21.44 8.55
C TYR A 195 -12.65 -20.30 7.64
N GLU A 196 -11.45 -19.77 7.85
CA GLU A 196 -10.93 -18.71 6.96
C GLU A 196 -10.70 -19.22 5.53
N ALA A 197 -10.21 -20.45 5.36
CA ALA A 197 -10.12 -21.10 4.05
C ALA A 197 -11.49 -21.21 3.38
N ARG A 198 -12.52 -21.63 4.12
CA ARG A 198 -13.89 -21.69 3.61
C ARG A 198 -14.38 -20.30 3.18
N ARG A 199 -14.18 -19.26 3.99
CA ARG A 199 -14.51 -17.87 3.62
C ARG A 199 -13.81 -17.41 2.33
N ARG A 200 -12.63 -17.97 2.01
CA ARG A 200 -11.88 -17.71 0.77
C ARG A 200 -12.23 -18.64 -0.40
N GLY A 201 -13.18 -19.55 -0.20
CA GLY A 201 -13.78 -20.38 -1.24
C GLY A 201 -13.29 -21.82 -1.30
N TYR A 202 -12.54 -22.32 -0.32
CA TYR A 202 -12.11 -23.72 -0.28
C TYR A 202 -13.09 -24.57 0.51
N ASP A 203 -13.65 -25.62 -0.10
CA ASP A 203 -14.50 -26.57 0.61
C ASP A 203 -13.66 -27.60 1.37
N VAL A 204 -13.18 -27.18 2.54
CA VAL A 204 -12.27 -27.92 3.42
C VAL A 204 -12.81 -28.05 4.83
N GLU A 205 -12.29 -29.02 5.58
CA GLU A 205 -12.56 -29.24 6.99
C GLU A 205 -11.26 -29.46 7.78
N ALA A 206 -11.31 -29.23 9.10
CA ALA A 206 -10.18 -29.42 10.00
C ALA A 206 -9.86 -30.90 10.23
N LYS A 207 -8.59 -31.27 10.17
CA LYS A 207 -8.11 -32.53 10.76
C LYS A 207 -8.09 -32.42 12.29
N GLY A 208 -8.15 -33.57 12.95
CA GLY A 208 -8.01 -33.64 14.40
C GLY A 208 -6.56 -33.37 14.84
N ASN A 209 -6.39 -33.03 16.12
CA ASN A 209 -5.09 -32.77 16.72
C ASN A 209 -4.63 -33.99 17.54
N PHE A 210 -3.39 -34.43 17.31
CA PHE A 210 -2.76 -35.55 18.00
C PHE A 210 -1.26 -35.27 18.22
N SER A 211 -0.63 -36.06 19.10
CA SER A 211 0.80 -35.89 19.42
C SER A 211 1.67 -36.05 18.17
N GLY A 212 2.60 -35.12 17.96
CA GLY A 212 3.47 -35.10 16.77
C GLY A 212 2.84 -34.47 15.52
N SER A 213 1.55 -34.13 15.53
CA SER A 213 0.91 -33.45 14.41
C SER A 213 1.35 -31.97 14.29
N ILE A 214 1.29 -31.42 13.07
CA ILE A 214 1.47 -29.98 12.83
C ILE A 214 0.42 -29.16 13.62
N SER A 215 -0.79 -29.69 13.81
CA SER A 215 -1.81 -29.09 14.66
C SER A 215 -1.30 -28.90 16.10
N GLN A 216 -0.51 -29.82 16.65
CA GLN A 216 0.07 -29.67 17.99
C GLN A 216 1.07 -28.51 18.04
N MET A 217 1.87 -28.33 16.99
CA MET A 217 2.78 -27.16 16.89
C MET A 217 2.00 -25.84 16.81
N LEU A 218 0.91 -25.81 16.03
CA LEU A 218 0.04 -24.63 15.93
C LEU A 218 -0.63 -24.28 17.25
N SER A 219 -0.85 -25.23 18.17
CA SER A 219 -1.38 -24.91 19.51
C SER A 219 -0.50 -23.94 20.31
N ARG A 220 0.80 -23.85 19.96
CA ARG A 220 1.77 -22.96 20.60
C ARG A 220 2.13 -21.73 19.74
N ALA A 221 1.87 -21.79 18.45
CA ALA A 221 2.28 -20.78 17.47
C ALA A 221 1.28 -20.68 16.31
N THR A 222 0.06 -20.21 16.63
CA THR A 222 -1.06 -20.16 15.68
C THR A 222 -0.79 -19.26 14.46
N ASN A 223 0.12 -18.28 14.60
CA ASN A 223 0.51 -17.39 13.50
C ASN A 223 1.26 -18.11 12.38
N LYS A 224 1.85 -19.29 12.63
CA LYS A 224 2.59 -20.07 11.62
C LYS A 224 1.73 -20.64 10.49
N ALA A 225 0.40 -20.62 10.63
CA ALA A 225 -0.52 -20.94 9.54
C ALA A 225 -0.55 -19.86 8.45
N TRP A 226 0.05 -18.70 8.70
CA TRP A 226 -0.04 -17.51 7.86
C TRP A 226 1.34 -16.99 7.47
N ILE A 227 1.44 -16.39 6.29
CA ILE A 227 2.61 -15.64 5.84
C ILE A 227 2.19 -14.22 5.51
N ASP A 228 2.92 -13.23 6.01
CA ASP A 228 2.73 -11.84 5.62
C ASP A 228 3.33 -11.63 4.21
N PRO A 229 2.52 -11.27 3.20
CA PRO A 229 2.98 -11.10 1.83
C PRO A 229 4.07 -10.02 1.69
N ASN A 230 4.07 -9.03 2.59
CA ASN A 230 5.02 -7.92 2.51
C ASN A 230 6.40 -8.29 3.06
N THR A 231 6.44 -9.14 4.08
CA THR A 231 7.68 -9.46 4.81
C THR A 231 8.18 -10.88 4.55
N GLY A 232 7.34 -11.77 4.04
CA GLY A 232 7.61 -13.20 3.88
C GLY A 232 7.76 -13.94 5.22
N LYS A 233 7.39 -13.31 6.34
CA LYS A 233 7.52 -13.86 7.69
C LYS A 233 6.16 -14.23 8.28
N TYR A 234 6.18 -14.94 9.39
CA TYR A 234 4.96 -15.15 10.18
C TYR A 234 4.50 -13.81 10.76
N PRO A 235 3.20 -13.49 10.66
CA PRO A 235 2.69 -12.23 11.14
C PRO A 235 2.77 -12.13 12.67
N GLU A 236 2.94 -10.89 13.15
CA GLU A 236 3.00 -10.61 14.57
C GLU A 236 1.61 -10.45 15.18
N TYR A 237 1.50 -10.81 16.45
CA TYR A 237 0.24 -10.66 17.19
C TYR A 237 0.02 -9.22 17.61
N ILE A 238 -1.22 -8.77 17.49
CA ILE A 238 -1.70 -7.53 18.09
C ILE A 238 -2.12 -7.85 19.53
N ALA A 239 -1.36 -7.37 20.51
CA ALA A 239 -1.59 -7.70 21.91
C ALA A 239 -1.32 -6.51 22.83
N PRO A 240 -2.06 -6.39 23.95
CA PRO A 240 -1.65 -5.51 25.03
C PRO A 240 -0.27 -5.89 25.56
N GLY A 241 0.58 -4.89 25.85
CA GLY A 241 1.88 -5.12 26.46
C GLY A 241 1.78 -5.75 27.85
N TYR A 242 2.83 -6.44 28.29
CA TYR A 242 2.87 -7.18 29.56
C TYR A 242 2.56 -6.33 30.81
N PHE A 243 2.83 -5.03 30.77
CA PHE A 243 2.53 -4.09 31.87
C PHE A 243 1.38 -3.14 31.54
N SER A 244 0.63 -3.42 30.47
CA SER A 244 -0.52 -2.61 30.09
C SER A 244 -1.63 -2.69 31.14
N ASN A 245 -2.42 -1.62 31.24
CA ASN A 245 -3.59 -1.56 32.11
C ASN A 245 -4.79 -2.35 31.54
N ILE A 246 -4.68 -2.97 30.36
CA ILE A 246 -5.74 -3.75 29.68
C ILE A 246 -5.81 -5.15 30.30
N ASN A 247 -6.14 -5.18 31.59
CA ASN A 247 -5.96 -6.34 32.47
C ASN A 247 -7.28 -6.81 33.10
N THR A 248 -8.41 -6.32 32.60
CA THR A 248 -9.77 -6.74 33.00
C THR A 248 -10.66 -6.93 31.76
N PRO A 249 -11.72 -7.75 31.85
CA PRO A 249 -12.66 -7.96 30.74
C PRO A 249 -13.22 -6.66 30.16
N SER A 250 -13.66 -5.72 31.00
CA SER A 250 -14.21 -4.43 30.56
C SER A 250 -13.18 -3.57 29.81
N ARG A 251 -11.91 -3.58 30.25
CA ARG A 251 -10.85 -2.84 29.55
C ARG A 251 -10.47 -3.50 28.24
N TYR A 252 -10.46 -4.83 28.20
CA TYR A 252 -10.19 -5.58 26.98
C TYR A 252 -11.32 -5.44 25.96
N MET A 253 -12.59 -5.36 26.39
CA MET A 253 -13.71 -5.06 25.49
C MET A 253 -13.53 -3.71 24.78
N LYS A 254 -13.18 -2.65 25.52
CA LYS A 254 -12.86 -1.33 24.93
C LYS A 254 -11.67 -1.40 23.97
N TYR A 255 -10.67 -2.22 24.30
CA TYR A 255 -9.54 -2.46 23.42
C TYR A 255 -9.96 -3.14 22.11
N LEU A 256 -10.85 -4.14 22.14
CA LEU A 256 -11.43 -4.74 20.94
C LEU A 256 -12.17 -3.71 20.09
N GLU A 257 -13.05 -2.91 20.70
CA GLU A 257 -13.83 -1.89 20.00
C GLU A 257 -12.96 -0.87 19.26
N ALA A 258 -11.82 -0.51 19.84
CA ALA A 258 -10.85 0.45 19.26
C ALA A 258 -9.88 -0.20 18.26
N THR A 259 -9.55 -1.47 18.43
CA THR A 259 -8.53 -2.17 17.62
C THR A 259 -9.12 -2.79 16.37
N LEU A 260 -10.32 -3.36 16.47
CA LEU A 260 -10.95 -4.08 15.37
C LEU A 260 -11.46 -3.11 14.30
N LYS A 261 -11.00 -3.32 13.08
CA LYS A 261 -11.54 -2.64 11.89
C LYS A 261 -12.89 -3.26 11.50
N GLU A 262 -13.78 -2.40 10.99
CA GLU A 262 -15.09 -2.81 10.51
C GLU A 262 -14.97 -3.86 9.40
N ASN A 263 -15.81 -4.90 9.44
CA ASN A 263 -15.86 -5.99 8.46
C ASN A 263 -14.52 -6.73 8.21
N THR A 264 -13.56 -6.61 9.13
CA THR A 264 -12.26 -7.30 9.04
C THR A 264 -12.23 -8.53 9.96
N ARG A 265 -11.63 -9.62 9.49
CA ARG A 265 -11.57 -10.89 10.23
C ARG A 265 -10.27 -11.02 11.03
N TYR A 266 -10.41 -11.29 12.32
CA TYR A 266 -9.31 -11.55 13.23
C TYR A 266 -9.50 -12.90 13.90
N THR A 267 -8.40 -13.53 14.29
CA THR A 267 -8.41 -14.59 15.29
C THR A 267 -8.04 -14.01 16.65
N MET A 268 -8.59 -14.58 17.72
CA MET A 268 -8.32 -14.20 19.10
C MET A 268 -7.93 -15.44 19.88
N HIS A 269 -6.66 -15.51 20.34
CA HIS A 269 -6.17 -16.62 21.15
C HIS A 269 -6.02 -16.20 22.62
N PHE A 270 -6.32 -17.10 23.54
CA PHE A 270 -6.33 -16.78 24.97
C PHE A 270 -6.25 -18.02 25.86
N GLY A 271 -5.90 -17.82 27.13
CA GLY A 271 -5.97 -18.84 28.17
C GLY A 271 -7.29 -18.75 28.95
N TRP A 272 -7.78 -19.88 29.45
CA TRP A 272 -8.95 -19.92 30.31
C TRP A 272 -8.60 -19.61 31.77
N LYS A 273 -9.45 -18.81 32.44
CA LYS A 273 -9.31 -18.51 33.86
C LYS A 273 -9.56 -19.78 34.68
N GLY A 274 -8.65 -20.08 35.60
CA GLY A 274 -8.78 -21.23 36.51
C GLY A 274 -8.55 -22.61 35.89
N ARG A 275 -8.22 -22.72 34.59
CA ARG A 275 -8.05 -24.02 33.90
C ARG A 275 -6.59 -24.39 33.58
N GLY A 276 -5.63 -23.89 34.38
CA GLY A 276 -4.21 -24.21 34.20
C GLY A 276 -3.67 -23.83 32.82
N ASN A 277 -2.98 -24.77 32.16
CA ASN A 277 -2.43 -24.62 30.80
C ASN A 277 -3.45 -25.00 29.71
N SER A 278 -4.68 -24.50 29.84
CA SER A 278 -5.73 -24.64 28.84
C SER A 278 -5.99 -23.29 28.18
N GLY A 279 -6.03 -23.28 26.85
CA GLY A 279 -6.33 -22.11 26.05
C GLY A 279 -7.26 -22.43 24.90
N HIS A 280 -7.65 -21.40 24.18
CA HIS A 280 -8.54 -21.49 23.04
C HIS A 280 -8.22 -20.42 22.00
N ILE A 281 -8.67 -20.63 20.78
CA ILE A 281 -8.59 -19.65 19.69
C ILE A 281 -9.88 -19.67 18.90
N ILE A 282 -10.42 -18.49 18.66
CA ILE A 282 -11.69 -18.26 17.95
C ILE A 282 -11.55 -17.11 16.96
N HIS A 283 -12.56 -16.88 16.12
CA HIS A 283 -12.66 -15.67 15.32
C HIS A 283 -13.33 -14.54 16.11
N VAL A 284 -12.90 -13.31 15.83
CA VAL A 284 -13.53 -12.08 16.31
C VAL A 284 -13.59 -11.08 15.17
N PHE A 285 -14.71 -10.39 15.05
CA PHE A 285 -14.90 -9.36 14.03
C PHE A 285 -15.86 -8.29 14.53
N LYS A 286 -15.83 -7.13 13.86
CA LYS A 286 -16.72 -6.00 14.14
C LYS A 286 -17.65 -5.79 12.95
N LYS A 287 -18.96 -5.79 13.20
CA LYS A 287 -20.00 -5.59 12.19
C LYS A 287 -21.06 -4.63 12.71
N ASN A 288 -21.34 -3.58 11.95
CA ASN A 288 -22.18 -2.44 12.33
C ASN A 288 -21.81 -1.87 13.71
N GLY A 289 -20.51 -1.77 13.99
CA GLY A 289 -20.02 -1.30 15.29
C GLY A 289 -20.06 -2.33 16.43
N VAL A 290 -20.70 -3.48 16.22
CA VAL A 290 -20.85 -4.53 17.23
C VAL A 290 -19.71 -5.55 17.11
N VAL A 291 -19.01 -5.79 18.22
CA VAL A 291 -18.00 -6.86 18.30
C VAL A 291 -18.69 -8.21 18.48
N THR A 292 -18.33 -9.18 17.65
CA THR A 292 -18.90 -10.52 17.61
C THR A 292 -17.78 -11.55 17.76
N LEU A 293 -17.97 -12.53 18.65
CA LEU A 293 -17.11 -13.71 18.76
C LEU A 293 -17.75 -14.88 18.01
N TYR A 294 -16.93 -15.65 17.31
CA TYR A 294 -17.36 -16.83 16.59
C TYR A 294 -16.36 -17.98 16.79
N ASP A 295 -16.85 -19.08 17.34
CA ASP A 295 -16.08 -20.30 17.59
C ASP A 295 -16.35 -21.34 16.50
N PRO A 296 -15.44 -21.49 15.51
CA PRO A 296 -15.61 -22.46 14.43
C PRO A 296 -15.41 -23.91 14.87
N GLN A 297 -14.91 -24.16 16.08
CA GLN A 297 -14.78 -25.54 16.59
C GLN A 297 -16.14 -26.15 16.88
N ILE A 298 -17.09 -25.33 17.33
CA ILE A 298 -18.45 -25.74 17.77
C ILE A 298 -19.59 -25.02 17.04
N GLY A 299 -19.27 -24.15 16.07
CA GLY A 299 -20.26 -23.43 15.26
C GLY A 299 -21.09 -22.42 16.08
N GLN A 300 -20.50 -21.77 17.10
CA GLN A 300 -21.24 -20.86 17.98
C GLN A 300 -20.80 -19.41 17.80
N THR A 301 -21.78 -18.51 17.80
CA THR A 301 -21.57 -17.06 17.71
C THR A 301 -22.16 -16.36 18.93
N THR A 302 -21.48 -15.34 19.45
CA THR A 302 -21.99 -14.52 20.55
C THR A 302 -21.58 -13.05 20.45
N ASN A 303 -22.55 -12.17 20.74
CA ASN A 303 -22.33 -10.73 20.92
C ASN A 303 -22.19 -10.36 22.40
N LYS A 304 -22.35 -11.32 23.32
CA LYS A 304 -22.15 -11.14 24.76
C LYS A 304 -20.67 -11.22 25.11
N VAL A 305 -19.86 -10.39 24.43
CA VAL A 305 -18.39 -10.46 24.47
C VAL A 305 -17.86 -10.25 25.88
N LYS A 306 -18.43 -9.29 26.63
CA LYS A 306 -18.00 -9.02 28.01
C LYS A 306 -18.18 -10.24 28.92
N GLU A 307 -19.34 -10.89 28.87
CA GLU A 307 -19.65 -12.11 29.64
C GLU A 307 -18.65 -13.22 29.27
N TYR A 308 -18.42 -13.43 27.97
CA TYR A 308 -17.44 -14.41 27.51
C TYR A 308 -16.02 -14.14 28.04
N LEU A 309 -15.60 -12.86 28.06
CA LEU A 309 -14.29 -12.45 28.55
C LEU A 309 -14.11 -12.62 30.07
N GLU A 310 -15.17 -12.80 30.86
CA GLU A 310 -15.06 -13.05 32.30
C GLU A 310 -14.43 -14.41 32.63
N ASP A 311 -14.60 -15.38 31.73
CA ASP A 311 -13.97 -16.70 31.78
C ASP A 311 -12.54 -16.71 31.23
N VAL A 312 -12.10 -15.60 30.62
CA VAL A 312 -10.80 -15.50 29.97
C VAL A 312 -9.73 -14.98 30.93
N LYS A 313 -8.55 -15.60 30.91
CA LYS A 313 -7.41 -15.23 31.75
C LYS A 313 -6.78 -13.94 31.25
N MET A 314 -6.99 -12.83 31.99
CA MET A 314 -6.43 -11.52 31.65
C MET A 314 -5.05 -11.25 32.23
N THR A 315 -4.72 -11.89 33.35
CA THR A 315 -3.47 -11.64 34.08
C THR A 315 -2.87 -12.93 34.65
N THR A 316 -1.58 -12.88 34.93
CA THR A 316 -0.84 -13.93 35.63
C THR A 316 0.17 -13.29 36.57
N THR A 317 0.54 -14.01 37.63
CA THR A 317 1.61 -13.57 38.53
C THR A 317 2.80 -14.51 38.38
N SER A 318 4.00 -13.97 38.26
CA SER A 318 5.24 -14.74 38.27
C SER A 318 6.28 -14.00 39.11
N ARG A 319 6.95 -14.71 40.03
CA ARG A 319 7.93 -14.14 40.98
C ARG A 319 7.43 -12.87 41.69
N GLY A 320 6.16 -12.85 42.10
CA GLY A 320 5.53 -11.71 42.77
C GLY A 320 5.13 -10.53 41.86
N ILE A 321 5.49 -10.56 40.57
CA ILE A 321 5.15 -9.52 39.60
C ILE A 321 3.89 -9.94 38.83
N LYS A 322 2.93 -9.03 38.72
CA LYS A 322 1.70 -9.22 37.95
C LYS A 322 1.89 -8.78 36.50
N TYR A 323 1.58 -9.66 35.57
CA TYR A 323 1.66 -9.44 34.13
C TYR A 323 0.28 -9.50 33.51
N THR A 324 0.03 -8.63 32.55
CA THR A 324 -1.10 -8.71 31.63
C THR A 324 -0.80 -9.77 30.57
N ILE A 325 -1.70 -10.75 30.47
CA ILE A 325 -1.68 -11.83 29.46
C ILE A 325 -3.03 -11.92 28.77
N ALA A 326 -3.65 -10.76 28.56
CA ALA A 326 -4.90 -10.62 27.84
C ALA A 326 -4.82 -11.28 26.45
N PRO A 327 -5.97 -11.59 25.84
CA PRO A 327 -5.99 -12.26 24.53
C PRO A 327 -5.12 -11.53 23.51
N ARG A 328 -4.54 -12.29 22.58
CA ARG A 328 -3.82 -11.70 21.44
C ARG A 328 -4.64 -11.89 20.18
N LEU A 329 -4.62 -10.88 19.35
CA LEU A 329 -5.33 -10.82 18.09
C LEU A 329 -4.38 -11.07 16.93
N LEU A 330 -4.89 -11.60 15.83
CA LEU A 330 -4.19 -11.68 14.57
C LEU A 330 -5.18 -11.36 13.45
N GLU A 331 -4.93 -10.30 12.68
CA GLU A 331 -5.68 -10.03 11.45
C GLU A 331 -5.37 -11.17 10.47
N VAL A 332 -6.38 -11.88 9.94
CA VAL A 332 -6.10 -13.04 9.07
C VAL A 332 -6.50 -12.80 7.63
N GLN A 333 -7.36 -11.82 7.36
CA GLN A 333 -7.94 -11.59 6.04
C GLN A 333 -6.90 -11.30 4.94
N ASN A 334 -5.80 -10.63 5.30
CA ASN A 334 -4.80 -10.12 4.34
C ASN A 334 -3.49 -10.92 4.36
N TYR A 335 -3.44 -12.07 5.03
CA TYR A 335 -2.26 -12.93 5.02
C TYR A 335 -2.43 -14.14 4.10
N GLU A 336 -1.32 -14.56 3.52
CA GLU A 336 -1.24 -15.77 2.71
C GLU A 336 -1.33 -17.01 3.59
N PHE A 337 -1.82 -18.11 3.03
CA PHE A 337 -1.73 -19.40 3.71
C PHE A 337 -0.29 -19.90 3.66
N ASN A 338 0.22 -20.36 4.80
CA ASN A 338 1.42 -21.18 4.80
C ASN A 338 1.06 -22.58 4.27
N ILE A 339 1.18 -22.79 2.96
CA ILE A 339 0.71 -24.00 2.26
C ILE A 339 1.29 -25.29 2.86
N GLU A 340 2.57 -25.27 3.26
CA GLU A 340 3.23 -26.43 3.88
C GLU A 340 2.57 -26.85 5.19
N VAL A 341 2.08 -25.89 5.96
CA VAL A 341 1.37 -26.12 7.22
C VAL A 341 -0.09 -26.44 6.98
N VAL A 342 -0.76 -25.64 6.14
CA VAL A 342 -2.21 -25.69 5.95
C VAL A 342 -2.65 -27.00 5.26
N ASN A 343 -1.89 -27.49 4.28
CA ASN A 343 -2.18 -28.77 3.63
C ASN A 343 -2.05 -29.97 4.58
N GLN A 344 -1.24 -29.84 5.64
CA GLN A 344 -1.08 -30.92 6.62
C GLN A 344 -2.21 -30.97 7.65
N ILE A 345 -2.81 -29.83 7.97
CA ILE A 345 -3.85 -29.72 9.01
C ILE A 345 -5.28 -29.69 8.46
N LEU A 346 -5.47 -29.38 7.18
CA LEU A 346 -6.76 -29.42 6.51
C LEU A 346 -6.86 -30.63 5.59
N LYS A 347 -8.10 -30.93 5.17
CA LYS A 347 -8.43 -31.85 4.07
C LYS A 347 -9.68 -31.35 3.37
N LYS A 348 -9.95 -31.88 2.17
CA LYS A 348 -11.19 -31.62 1.46
C LYS A 348 -12.38 -32.08 2.31
N ALA A 349 -13.47 -31.31 2.30
CA ALA A 349 -14.66 -31.65 3.06
C ALA A 349 -15.24 -32.99 2.59
N GLY A 350 -15.63 -33.84 3.55
CA GLY A 350 -16.24 -35.16 3.26
C GLY A 350 -15.28 -36.30 2.89
N GLU A 351 -13.97 -36.04 2.82
CA GLU A 351 -12.90 -37.06 2.72
C GLU A 351 -12.55 -37.61 4.11
#